data_AF-A0A178XA09-F1
#
_entry.id   AF-A0A178XA09-F1
#
_cell.length_a   1.000
_cell.length_b   1.000
_cell.length_c   1.000
_cell.angle_alpha   90.00
_cell.angle_beta   90.00
_cell.angle_gamma   90.00
#
_symmetry.space_group_name_H-M   'P 1'
#
loop_
_entity.id
_entity.type
_entity.pdbx_description
1 polymer ?
#
loop_
_entity_poly.entity_id
_entity_poly.type
_entity_poly.pdbx_seq_one_letter_code
_entity_poly.pdbx_strand_id
1 'polypeptide(L)'
;MAIVGFSLVHGAAFLALKTTGDLRERARTIALRFLPVGLLPLVAFLVVVQVREGKLWTLISLAIVVLAAAVAWLRLYVDRDGQAFAALAVVITAAAVTFFGALYPNVLPSTLDPAHSLTIMNSAVSHYTLTVMTWVGAFGAPAVLIYQGWTYWVFRKRIGVQHIPAVHAS
;
A
#
# COMPACT_ATOMS: atom_id res chain seq x y z
N MET A 1 11.54 -9.43 0.72
CA MET A 1 10.57 -10.20 1.53
C MET A 1 9.37 -9.36 1.98
N ALA A 2 9.56 -8.17 2.56
CA ALA A 2 8.44 -7.29 2.98
C ALA A 2 7.42 -6.98 1.87
N ILE A 3 7.89 -6.57 0.69
CA ILE A 3 7.02 -6.25 -0.46
C ILE A 3 6.22 -7.49 -0.90
N VAL A 4 6.89 -8.63 -1.04
CA VAL A 4 6.26 -9.90 -1.46
C VAL A 4 5.18 -10.32 -0.46
N GLY A 5 5.48 -10.29 0.84
CA GLY A 5 4.52 -10.64 1.89
C GLY A 5 3.30 -9.74 1.89
N PHE A 6 3.51 -8.43 1.81
CA PHE A 6 2.41 -7.46 1.71
C PHE A 6 1.57 -7.68 0.44
N SER A 7 2.22 -7.84 -0.72
CA SER A 7 1.53 -8.03 -2.01
C SER A 7 0.66 -9.29 -2.02
N LEU A 8 1.13 -10.39 -1.41
CA LEU A 8 0.34 -11.62 -1.29
C LEU A 8 -0.91 -11.40 -0.43
N VAL A 9 -0.77 -10.76 0.73
CA VAL A 9 -1.89 -10.48 1.65
C VAL A 9 -2.88 -9.51 1.02
N HIS A 10 -2.39 -8.43 0.40
CA HIS A 10 -3.22 -7.42 -0.25
C HIS A 10 -3.97 -7.99 -1.47
N GLY A 11 -3.29 -8.82 -2.27
CA GLY A 11 -3.89 -9.54 -3.40
C GLY A 11 -4.98 -10.52 -2.95
N ALA A 12 -4.74 -11.30 -1.89
CA ALA A 12 -5.74 -12.20 -1.32
C ALA A 12 -6.97 -11.45 -0.78
N ALA A 13 -6.76 -10.32 -0.10
CA ALA A 13 -7.84 -9.45 0.37
C ALA A 13 -8.63 -8.82 -0.80
N PHE A 14 -7.95 -8.45 -1.89
CA PHE A 14 -8.60 -7.96 -3.11
C PHE A 14 -9.46 -9.04 -3.77
N LEU A 15 -8.95 -10.27 -3.87
CA LEU A 15 -9.72 -11.41 -4.39
C LEU A 15 -10.96 -11.68 -3.52
N ALA A 16 -10.82 -11.68 -2.20
CA ALA A 16 -11.96 -11.83 -1.28
C ALA A 16 -13.01 -10.71 -1.45
N LEU A 17 -12.57 -9.48 -1.70
CA LEU A 17 -13.46 -8.35 -1.97
C LEU A 17 -14.23 -8.50 -3.29
N LYS A 18 -13.58 -8.99 -4.35
CA LYS A 18 -14.13 -9.04 -5.71
C LYS A 18 -14.84 -10.34 -6.08
N THR A 19 -14.65 -11.42 -5.33
CA THR A 19 -15.22 -12.74 -5.66
C THR A 19 -16.38 -13.12 -4.74
N THR A 20 -17.14 -14.15 -5.12
CA THR A 20 -18.21 -14.76 -4.32
C THR A 20 -18.00 -16.27 -4.14
N GLY A 21 -18.75 -16.87 -3.20
CA GLY A 21 -18.75 -18.32 -2.97
C GLY A 21 -17.41 -18.85 -2.43
N ASP A 22 -17.08 -20.09 -2.78
CA ASP A 22 -15.90 -20.81 -2.26
C ASP A 22 -14.58 -20.08 -2.52
N LEU A 23 -14.47 -19.39 -3.66
CA LEU A 23 -13.26 -18.64 -4.00
C LEU A 23 -13.01 -17.48 -3.03
N ARG A 24 -14.08 -16.79 -2.63
CA ARG A 24 -14.01 -15.73 -1.61
C ARG A 24 -13.52 -16.28 -0.28
N GLU A 25 -14.10 -17.39 0.19
CA GLU A 25 -13.74 -17.96 1.49
C GLU A 25 -12.28 -18.45 1.53
N ARG A 26 -11.82 -19.07 0.43
CA ARG A 26 -10.41 -19.48 0.29
C ARG A 26 -9.47 -18.26 0.29
N ALA A 27 -9.78 -17.25 -0.51
CA ALA A 27 -8.97 -16.02 -0.58
C ALA A 27 -8.91 -15.31 0.78
N ARG A 28 -10.04 -15.23 1.49
CA ARG A 28 -10.11 -14.66 2.83
C ARG A 28 -9.31 -15.45 3.85
N THR A 29 -9.41 -16.78 3.84
CA THR A 29 -8.64 -17.66 4.73
C THR A 29 -7.14 -17.50 4.50
N ILE A 30 -6.71 -17.40 3.23
CA ILE A 30 -5.33 -17.10 2.87
C ILE A 30 -4.93 -15.72 3.42
N ALA A 31 -5.74 -14.69 3.17
CA ALA A 31 -5.46 -13.34 3.66
C ALA A 31 -5.29 -13.33 5.18
N LEU A 32 -6.20 -13.95 5.93
CA LEU A 32 -6.16 -14.05 7.39
C LEU A 32 -4.92 -14.77 7.91
N ARG A 33 -4.63 -15.95 7.35
CA ARG A 33 -3.52 -16.80 7.81
C ARG A 33 -2.16 -16.18 7.52
N PHE A 34 -2.03 -15.53 6.37
CA PHE A 34 -0.77 -14.94 5.93
C PHE A 34 -0.59 -13.47 6.34
N LEU A 35 -1.63 -12.78 6.82
CA LEU A 35 -1.50 -11.40 7.31
C LEU A 35 -0.37 -11.18 8.32
N PRO A 36 -0.20 -11.99 9.39
CA PRO A 36 0.85 -11.74 10.38
C PRO A 36 2.23 -11.91 9.75
N VAL A 37 2.44 -13.04 9.07
CA VAL A 37 3.74 -13.40 8.48
C VAL A 37 4.07 -12.48 7.30
N GLY A 38 3.07 -12.06 6.53
CA GLY A 38 3.24 -11.19 5.37
C GLY A 38 3.56 -9.74 5.74
N LEU A 39 3.00 -9.24 6.85
CA LEU A 39 3.27 -7.87 7.33
C LEU A 39 4.47 -7.77 8.28
N LEU A 40 4.83 -8.85 8.97
CA LEU A 40 5.93 -8.83 9.95
C LEU A 40 7.25 -8.31 9.39
N PRO A 41 7.73 -8.73 8.20
CA PRO A 41 8.97 -8.18 7.63
C PRO A 41 8.84 -6.70 7.28
N LEU A 42 7.66 -6.22 6.89
CA LEU A 42 7.40 -4.79 6.62
C LEU A 42 7.48 -3.98 7.92
N VAL A 43 6.77 -4.41 8.96
CA VAL A 43 6.77 -3.72 10.26
C VAL A 43 8.16 -3.75 10.90
N ALA A 44 8.84 -4.90 10.89
CA ALA A 44 10.20 -5.01 11.41
C ALA A 44 11.17 -4.07 10.68
N PHE A 45 11.09 -4.01 9.34
CA PHE A 45 11.89 -3.08 8.55
C PHE A 45 11.62 -1.62 8.93
N LEU A 46 10.36 -1.23 9.04
CA LEU A 46 9.99 0.15 9.41
C LEU A 46 10.41 0.51 10.84
N VAL A 47 10.36 -0.44 11.78
CA VAL A 47 10.89 -0.24 13.14
C VAL A 47 12.39 0.00 13.10
N VAL A 48 13.15 -0.77 12.30
CA VAL A 48 14.59 -0.54 12.13
C VAL A 48 14.88 0.83 11.53
N VAL A 49 14.12 1.23 10.50
CA VAL A 49 14.23 2.56 9.89
C VAL A 49 13.91 3.65 10.91
N GLN A 50 12.84 3.48 11.68
CA GLN A 50 12.42 4.41 12.72
C GLN A 50 13.45 4.57 13.83
N VAL A 51 14.13 3.49 14.22
CA VAL A 51 15.16 3.53 15.26
C VAL A 51 16.44 4.20 14.76
N ARG A 52 16.79 4.03 13.48
CA ARG A 52 18.03 4.56 12.90
C ARG A 52 17.92 6.00 12.43
N GLU A 53 16.87 6.31 11.69
CA GLU A 53 16.70 7.57 10.95
C GLU A 53 15.42 8.32 11.36
N GLY A 54 14.58 7.69 12.19
CA GLY A 54 13.25 8.19 12.49
C GLY A 54 13.23 9.45 13.35
N LYS A 55 12.15 10.21 13.19
CA LYS A 55 11.80 11.40 13.99
C LYS A 55 10.58 11.12 14.85
N LEU A 56 10.31 11.98 15.83
CA LEU A 56 9.12 11.85 16.69
C LEU A 56 7.82 11.84 15.88
N TRP A 57 7.71 12.63 14.81
CA TRP A 57 6.51 12.67 13.99
C TRP A 57 6.30 11.38 13.17
N THR A 58 7.38 10.72 12.72
CA THR A 58 7.30 9.45 11.98
C THR A 58 6.87 8.27 12.85
N LEU A 59 6.96 8.39 14.19
CA LEU A 59 6.36 7.42 15.09
C LEU A 59 4.84 7.37 14.94
N ILE A 60 4.21 8.51 14.63
CA ILE A 60 2.76 8.57 14.43
C ILE A 60 2.36 7.74 13.21
N SER A 61 3.07 7.89 12.09
CA SER A 61 2.82 7.09 10.89
C SER A 61 3.13 5.61 11.10
N LEU A 62 4.18 5.27 11.86
CA LEU A 62 4.48 3.89 12.22
C LEU A 62 3.37 3.28 13.10
N ALA A 63 2.85 4.03 14.07
CA ALA A 63 1.72 3.59 14.88
C ALA A 63 0.47 3.36 14.02
N ILE A 64 0.22 4.23 13.02
CA ILE A 64 -0.86 4.05 12.05
C ILE A 64 -0.69 2.75 11.26
N VAL A 65 0.53 2.37 10.85
CA VAL A 65 0.80 1.08 10.18
C VAL A 65 0.31 -0.09 11.05
N VAL A 66 0.69 -0.11 12.32
CA VAL A 66 0.34 -1.20 13.25
C VAL A 66 -1.16 -1.23 13.52
N LEU A 67 -1.77 -0.07 13.78
CA LEU A 67 -3.21 0.05 14.02
C LEU A 67 -4.03 -0.34 12.79
N ALA A 68 -3.63 0.10 11.60
CA ALA A 68 -4.29 -0.25 10.35
C ALA A 68 -4.16 -1.75 10.04
N ALA A 69 -3.02 -2.37 10.34
CA ALA A 69 -2.85 -3.82 10.22
C ALA A 69 -3.78 -4.59 11.17
N ALA A 70 -3.92 -4.13 12.42
CA ALA A 70 -4.86 -4.70 13.39
C ALA A 70 -6.32 -4.53 12.93
N VAL A 71 -6.68 -3.36 12.39
CA VAL A 71 -8.00 -3.14 11.81
C VAL A 71 -8.22 -4.07 10.62
N ALA A 72 -7.25 -4.20 9.71
CA ALA A 72 -7.35 -5.11 8.56
C ALA A 72 -7.61 -6.55 9.01
N TRP A 73 -6.86 -7.01 10.01
CA TRP A 73 -7.05 -8.30 10.64
C TRP A 73 -8.48 -8.46 11.16
N LEU A 74 -8.92 -7.58 12.05
CA LEU A 74 -10.26 -7.64 12.66
C LEU A 74 -11.36 -7.62 11.61
N ARG A 75 -11.25 -6.76 10.58
CA ARG A 75 -12.24 -6.64 9.51
C ARG A 75 -12.29 -7.87 8.61
N LEU A 76 -11.16 -8.51 8.34
CA LEU A 76 -11.16 -9.82 7.70
C LEU A 76 -11.87 -10.83 8.60
N TYR A 77 -11.60 -10.87 9.92
CA TYR A 77 -12.26 -11.82 10.83
C TYR A 77 -13.78 -11.67 10.90
N VAL A 78 -14.32 -10.45 10.78
CA VAL A 78 -15.78 -10.21 10.78
C VAL A 78 -16.40 -10.12 9.38
N ASP A 79 -15.76 -10.70 8.36
CA ASP A 79 -16.27 -10.79 6.98
C ASP A 79 -16.54 -9.44 6.29
N ARG A 80 -15.81 -8.39 6.68
CA ARG A 80 -15.90 -7.05 6.08
C ARG A 80 -14.74 -6.78 5.13
N ASP A 81 -14.72 -7.51 4.03
CA ASP A 81 -13.62 -7.53 3.03
C ASP A 81 -13.26 -6.13 2.51
N GLY A 82 -14.25 -5.26 2.26
CA GLY A 82 -14.00 -3.90 1.77
C GLY A 82 -13.28 -3.01 2.79
N GLN A 83 -13.65 -3.13 4.07
CA GLN A 83 -12.99 -2.38 5.15
C GLN A 83 -11.59 -2.94 5.44
N ALA A 84 -11.42 -4.26 5.34
CA ALA A 84 -10.12 -4.90 5.44
C ALA A 84 -9.17 -4.43 4.33
N PHE A 85 -9.65 -4.41 3.09
CA PHE A 85 -8.87 -3.95 1.94
C PHE A 85 -8.48 -2.47 2.07
N ALA A 86 -9.42 -1.61 2.49
CA ALA A 86 -9.13 -0.20 2.76
C ALA A 86 -8.08 -0.03 3.88
N ALA A 87 -8.17 -0.81 4.95
CA ALA A 87 -7.18 -0.78 6.03
C ALA A 87 -5.79 -1.21 5.54
N LEU A 88 -5.68 -2.22 4.66
CA LEU A 88 -4.40 -2.59 4.04
C LEU A 88 -3.86 -1.49 3.10
N ALA A 89 -4.73 -0.72 2.43
CA ALA A 89 -4.30 0.45 1.67
C ALA A 89 -3.74 1.56 2.58
N VAL A 90 -4.31 1.73 3.77
CA VAL A 90 -3.75 2.61 4.81
C VAL A 90 -2.39 2.11 5.30
N VAL A 91 -2.23 0.79 5.50
CA VAL A 91 -0.94 0.18 5.91
C VAL A 91 0.18 0.57 4.95
N ILE A 92 0.00 0.39 3.63
CA ILE A 92 1.07 0.68 2.66
C ILE A 92 1.33 2.18 2.51
N THR A 93 0.29 3.00 2.57
CA THR A 93 0.42 4.47 2.54
C THR A 93 1.20 4.97 3.76
N ALA A 94 0.83 4.53 4.97
CA ALA A 94 1.51 4.92 6.20
C ALA A 94 2.94 4.36 6.27
N ALA A 95 3.19 3.17 5.70
CA ALA A 95 4.53 2.61 5.56
C ALA A 95 5.41 3.49 4.67
N ALA A 96 4.91 3.95 3.53
CA ALA A 96 5.62 4.88 2.65
C ALA A 96 5.91 6.20 3.36
N VAL A 97 4.93 6.77 4.06
CA VAL A 97 5.12 8.02 4.84
C VAL A 97 6.18 7.84 5.92
N THR A 98 6.17 6.71 6.65
CA THR A 98 7.16 6.42 7.69
C THR A 98 8.56 6.31 7.08
N PHE A 99 8.70 5.55 5.99
CA PHE A 99 9.99 5.34 5.33
C PHE A 99 10.57 6.65 4.79
N PHE A 100 9.86 7.34 3.89
CA PHE A 100 10.36 8.57 3.30
C PHE A 100 10.45 9.73 4.30
N GLY A 101 9.56 9.75 5.29
CA GLY A 101 9.59 10.73 6.37
C GLY A 101 10.82 10.61 7.26
N ALA A 102 11.25 9.38 7.54
CA ALA A 102 12.46 9.11 8.33
C ALA A 102 13.71 9.52 7.53
N LEU A 103 13.76 9.19 6.24
CA LEU A 103 14.91 9.53 5.39
C LEU A 103 15.04 11.03 5.12
N TYR A 104 13.94 11.80 5.14
CA TYR A 104 13.97 13.24 4.87
C TYR A 104 15.01 13.98 5.75
N PRO A 105 15.88 14.84 5.18
CA PRO A 105 15.87 15.38 3.82
C PRO A 105 16.71 14.58 2.80
N ASN A 106 17.27 13.44 3.20
CA ASN A 106 18.01 12.56 2.30
C ASN A 106 17.02 11.71 1.47
N VAL A 107 17.36 11.51 0.20
CA VAL A 107 16.64 10.60 -0.70
C VAL A 107 17.36 9.25 -0.73
N LEU A 108 18.69 9.29 -0.70
CA LEU A 108 19.55 8.12 -0.60
C LEU A 108 20.77 8.46 0.27
N PRO A 109 20.81 7.99 1.54
CA PRO A 109 21.98 8.16 2.39
C PRO A 109 23.14 7.31 1.87
N SER A 110 24.33 7.91 1.80
CA SER A 110 25.55 7.21 1.42
C SER A 110 26.04 6.32 2.57
N THR A 111 26.48 5.11 2.26
CA THR A 111 26.99 4.14 3.24
C THR A 111 28.50 4.24 3.47
N LEU A 112 29.21 5.01 2.65
CA LEU A 112 30.68 5.17 2.70
C LEU A 112 31.10 6.50 3.31
N ASP A 113 30.43 7.59 2.92
CA ASP A 113 30.69 8.93 3.44
C ASP A 113 29.39 9.75 3.45
N PRO A 114 28.92 10.26 4.61
CA PRO A 114 27.76 11.13 4.72
C PRO A 114 27.79 12.34 3.78
N ALA A 115 28.97 12.87 3.43
CA ALA A 115 29.14 14.01 2.54
C ALA A 115 28.68 13.75 1.10
N HIS A 116 28.60 12.48 0.67
CA HIS A 116 28.13 12.06 -0.64
C HIS A 116 26.65 11.61 -0.65
N SER A 117 25.88 11.95 0.37
CA SER A 117 24.45 11.63 0.41
C SER A 117 23.66 12.43 -0.63
N LEU A 118 22.71 11.76 -1.30
CA LEU A 118 21.77 12.41 -2.21
C LEU A 118 20.65 13.05 -1.37
N THR A 119 20.62 14.37 -1.39
CA THR A 119 19.65 15.22 -0.70
C THR A 119 18.66 15.81 -1.69
N ILE A 120 17.51 16.26 -1.20
CA ILE A 120 16.51 16.93 -2.06
C ILE A 120 17.10 18.16 -2.78
N MET A 121 18.09 18.83 -2.18
CA MET A 121 18.68 20.05 -2.75
C MET A 121 19.70 19.75 -3.87
N ASN A 122 20.48 18.67 -3.75
CA ASN A 122 21.49 18.31 -4.74
C ASN A 122 20.97 17.36 -5.84
N SER A 123 19.80 16.75 -5.63
CA SER A 123 19.19 15.79 -6.56
C SER A 123 18.03 16.38 -7.38
N ALA A 124 17.69 17.64 -7.17
CA ALA A 124 16.62 18.30 -7.89
C ALA A 124 17.02 18.64 -9.34
N VAL A 125 16.09 18.41 -10.27
CA VAL A 125 16.20 18.93 -11.65
C VAL A 125 16.09 20.46 -11.67
N SER A 126 16.41 21.09 -12.81
CA SER A 126 16.37 22.55 -12.96
C SER A 126 15.04 23.14 -12.46
N HIS A 127 15.08 24.35 -11.89
CA HIS A 127 13.89 25.02 -11.34
C HIS A 127 12.74 25.11 -12.35
N TYR A 128 13.06 25.36 -13.63
CA TYR A 128 12.09 25.38 -14.71
C TYR A 128 11.39 24.01 -14.87
N THR A 129 12.18 22.93 -15.02
CA THR A 129 11.64 21.57 -15.14
C THR A 129 10.81 21.18 -13.92
N LEU A 130 11.28 21.50 -12.71
CA LEU A 130 10.57 21.21 -11.47
C LEU A 130 9.22 21.94 -11.39
N THR A 131 9.18 23.20 -11.82
CA THR A 131 7.95 24.00 -11.84
C THR A 131 6.92 23.39 -12.80
N VAL A 132 7.35 23.01 -14.00
CA VAL A 132 6.47 22.35 -14.98
C VAL A 132 5.93 21.02 -14.45
N MET A 133 6.80 20.16 -13.90
CA MET A 133 6.40 18.87 -13.32
C MET A 133 5.45 19.03 -12.13
N THR A 134 5.62 20.09 -11.33
CA THR A 134 4.73 20.41 -10.20
C THR A 134 3.32 20.73 -10.70
N TRP A 135 3.18 21.57 -11.72
CA TRP A 135 1.86 21.88 -12.30
C TRP A 135 1.23 20.66 -12.98
N VAL A 136 2.02 19.88 -13.73
CA VAL A 136 1.55 18.63 -14.33
C VAL A 136 1.08 17.65 -13.25
N GLY A 137 1.84 17.50 -12.16
CA GLY A 137 1.44 16.66 -11.03
C GLY A 137 0.19 17.18 -10.31
N ALA A 138 0.11 18.50 -10.09
CA ALA A 138 -0.99 19.14 -9.38
C ALA A 138 -2.34 18.97 -10.09
N PHE A 139 -2.37 18.94 -11.42
CA PHE A 139 -3.61 18.69 -12.18
C PHE A 139 -3.77 17.24 -12.62
N GLY A 140 -2.67 16.59 -13.01
CA GLY A 140 -2.67 15.22 -13.49
C GLY A 140 -2.99 14.20 -12.40
N ALA A 141 -2.42 14.34 -11.20
CA ALA A 141 -2.67 13.38 -10.12
C ALA A 141 -4.15 13.38 -9.67
N PRO A 142 -4.81 14.53 -9.43
CA PRO A 142 -6.25 14.54 -9.16
C PRO A 142 -7.10 13.95 -10.29
N ALA A 143 -6.77 14.26 -11.56
CA ALA A 143 -7.50 13.71 -12.70
C ALA A 143 -7.41 12.16 -12.75
N VAL A 144 -6.23 11.60 -12.51
CA VAL A 144 -6.02 10.15 -12.43
C VAL A 144 -6.80 9.56 -11.26
N LEU A 145 -6.79 10.19 -10.09
CA LEU A 145 -7.53 9.71 -8.91
C LEU A 145 -9.04 9.72 -9.13
N ILE A 146 -9.58 10.76 -9.78
CA ILE A 146 -11.00 10.83 -10.15
C ILE A 146 -11.35 9.68 -11.09
N TYR A 147 -10.55 9.46 -12.13
CA TYR A 147 -10.79 8.38 -13.09
C TYR A 147 -10.70 7.00 -12.43
N GLN A 148 -9.70 6.76 -11.57
CA GLN A 148 -9.59 5.51 -10.83
C GLN A 148 -10.77 5.31 -9.87
N GLY A 149 -11.20 6.37 -9.17
CA GLY A 149 -12.36 6.34 -8.29
C GLY A 149 -13.65 6.02 -9.04
N TRP A 150 -13.88 6.66 -10.18
CA TRP A 150 -15.00 6.38 -11.08
C TRP A 150 -14.98 4.94 -11.57
N THR A 151 -13.83 4.48 -12.08
CA THR A 151 -13.64 3.11 -12.58
C THR A 151 -13.93 2.09 -11.48
N TYR A 152 -13.40 2.31 -10.27
CA TYR A 152 -13.67 1.46 -9.12
C TYR A 152 -15.16 1.44 -8.76
N TRP A 153 -15.84 2.59 -8.82
CA TRP A 153 -17.27 2.70 -8.56
C TRP A 153 -18.10 1.94 -9.59
N VAL A 154 -17.76 2.05 -10.89
CA VAL A 154 -18.42 1.31 -11.98
C VAL A 154 -18.26 -0.20 -11.78
N PHE A 155 -17.06 -0.67 -11.44
CA PHE A 155 -16.74 -2.10 -11.28
C PHE A 155 -16.84 -2.60 -9.83
N ARG A 156 -17.67 -1.98 -8.99
CA ARG A 156 -17.79 -2.35 -7.57
C ARG A 156 -18.47 -3.70 -7.30
N LYS A 157 -19.22 -4.23 -8.26
CA LYS A 157 -19.95 -5.50 -8.09
C LYS A 157 -18.97 -6.68 -8.05
N ARG A 158 -19.32 -7.70 -7.25
CA ARG A 158 -18.54 -8.94 -7.17
C ARG A 158 -18.78 -9.79 -8.42
N ILE A 159 -17.74 -10.49 -8.85
CA ILE A 159 -17.77 -11.41 -9.98
C ILE A 159 -17.87 -12.84 -9.41
N GLY A 160 -18.75 -13.65 -9.99
CA GLY A 160 -18.97 -15.04 -9.61
C GLY A 160 -19.17 -15.93 -10.84
N VAL A 161 -19.01 -17.24 -10.68
CA VAL A 161 -19.04 -18.26 -11.75
C VAL A 161 -20.30 -18.16 -12.63
N GLN A 162 -21.43 -17.76 -12.06
CA GLN A 162 -22.69 -17.50 -12.77
C GLN A 162 -22.64 -16.39 -13.83
N HIS A 163 -21.55 -15.61 -13.91
CA HIS A 163 -21.32 -14.60 -14.96
C HIS A 163 -20.42 -15.12 -16.10
N ILE A 164 -19.95 -16.37 -16.03
CA ILE A 164 -19.15 -16.99 -17.11
C ILE A 164 -20.13 -17.49 -18.17
N PRO A 165 -20.08 -16.99 -19.42
CA PRO A 165 -20.91 -17.51 -20.50
C PRO A 165 -20.65 -19.00 -20.71
N ALA A 166 -21.70 -19.77 -21.00
CA ALA A 166 -21.53 -21.18 -21.35
C ALA A 166 -20.54 -21.30 -22.51
N VAL A 167 -19.51 -22.13 -22.32
CA VAL A 167 -18.51 -22.43 -23.37
C VAL A 167 -19.25 -23.07 -24.53
N HIS A 168 -19.31 -22.37 -25.65
CA HIS A 168 -19.74 -22.95 -26.91
C HIS A 168 -18.56 -23.78 -27.43
N ALA A 169 -18.49 -25.04 -27.01
CA ALA A 169 -17.66 -26.04 -27.69
C ALA A 169 -18.44 -26.45 -28.95
N SER A 170 -18.03 -25.90 -30.10
CA SER A 170 -18.43 -26.36 -31.44
C SER A 170 -17.68 -27.63 -31.82
#